data_AF-H0YMG3-F1
#
_entry.id   AF-H0YMG3-F1
#
_cell.length_a   1.000
_cell.length_b   1.000
_cell.length_c   1.000
_cell.angle_alpha   90.00
_cell.angle_beta   90.00
_cell.angle_gamma   90.00
#
_symmetry.space_group_name_H-M   'P 1'
#
loop_
_entity.id
_entity.type
_entity.pdbx_description
1 polymer ?
#
loop_
_entity_poly.entity_id
_entity_poly.type
_entity_poly.pdbx_seq_one_letter_code
_entity_poly.pdbx_strand_id
1 'polypeptide(L)' 'MPHIDNDVKLDFKDVLLRPKRSTLKSRSEVDLTRSFSFRNSKQTYSGVPIIAANMDTVGTFEMAKVLFLSLHCCP' A
#
# COMPACT_ATOMS: atom_id res chain seq x y z
N MET A 1 -8.39 -11.14 -33.73
CA MET A 1 -9.41 -10.21 -33.18
C MET A 1 -8.93 -9.75 -31.81
N PRO A 2 -8.97 -8.44 -31.51
CA PRO A 2 -8.67 -7.96 -30.15
C PRO A 2 -9.72 -8.49 -29.17
N HIS A 3 -9.28 -8.90 -27.97
CA HIS A 3 -10.18 -9.22 -26.87
C HIS A 3 -10.69 -7.92 -26.26
N ILE A 4 -12.01 -7.75 -26.19
CA ILE A 4 -12.65 -6.58 -25.60
C ILE A 4 -13.37 -7.03 -24.33
N ASP A 5 -12.92 -6.50 -23.19
CA ASP A 5 -13.58 -6.72 -21.90
C ASP A 5 -14.83 -5.84 -21.81
N ASN A 6 -16.00 -6.47 -21.64
CA ASN A 6 -17.28 -5.75 -21.53
C ASN A 6 -17.73 -5.51 -20.08
N ASP A 7 -16.98 -6.02 -19.09
CA ASP A 7 -17.32 -5.89 -17.69
C ASP A 7 -17.09 -4.47 -17.17
N VAL A 8 -17.98 -4.03 -16.28
CA VAL A 8 -17.85 -2.74 -15.59
C VAL A 8 -16.61 -2.75 -14.70
N LYS A 9 -15.74 -1.75 -14.87
CA LYS A 9 -14.59 -1.50 -14.00
C LYS A 9 -14.93 -0.37 -13.03
N LEU A 10 -14.68 -0.58 -11.75
CA LEU A 10 -14.97 0.39 -10.68
C LEU A 10 -13.70 1.13 -10.29
N ASP A 11 -13.83 2.43 -10.01
CA ASP A 11 -12.79 3.27 -9.44
C ASP A 11 -12.97 3.40 -7.91
N PHE A 12 -11.97 3.93 -7.20
CA PHE A 12 -12.03 4.08 -5.74
C PHE A 12 -13.19 4.96 -5.26
N LYS A 13 -13.63 5.92 -6.08
CA LYS A 13 -14.79 6.77 -5.81
C LYS A 13 -16.14 6.03 -5.90
N ASP A 14 -16.18 4.90 -6.58
CA ASP A 14 -17.41 4.13 -6.82
C ASP A 14 -17.71 3.13 -5.69
N VAL A 15 -16.81 3.02 -4.70
CA VAL A 15 -16.90 2.07 -3.59
C VAL A 15 -16.86 2.78 -2.23
N LEU A 16 -17.58 2.21 -1.26
CA LEU A 16 -17.62 2.69 0.13
C LEU A 16 -17.27 1.56 1.09
N LEU A 17 -16.58 1.91 2.18
CA LEU A 17 -16.36 0.98 3.29
C LEU A 17 -17.65 0.88 4.12
N ARG A 18 -18.23 -0.32 4.20
CA ARG A 18 -19.33 -0.59 5.13
C ARG A 18 -18.76 -0.72 6.54
N PRO A 19 -19.12 0.16 7.49
CA PRO A 19 -18.61 0.05 8.85
C PRO A 19 -19.06 -1.25 9.52
N LYS A 20 -18.16 -1.83 10.31
CA LYS A 20 -18.42 -2.97 11.20
C LYS A 20 -17.87 -2.62 12.58
N ARG A 21 -18.50 -3.12 13.64
CA ARG A 21 -18.03 -2.90 15.02
C ARG A 21 -16.57 -3.36 15.15
N SER A 22 -15.68 -2.45 15.53
CA SER A 22 -14.28 -2.75 15.81
C SER A 22 -14.14 -3.48 17.15
N THR A 23 -13.14 -4.35 17.25
CA THR A 23 -12.71 -4.97 18.52
C THR A 23 -11.56 -4.20 19.18
N LEU A 24 -10.85 -3.37 18.40
CA LEU A 24 -9.77 -2.51 18.88
C LEU A 24 -10.33 -1.31 19.63
N LYS A 25 -9.63 -0.91 20.70
CA LYS A 25 -10.03 0.23 21.55
C LYS A 25 -9.43 1.55 21.07
N SER A 26 -8.27 1.50 20.42
CA SER A 26 -7.55 2.67 19.92
C SER A 26 -7.05 2.46 18.49
N ARG A 27 -6.90 3.57 17.75
CA ARG A 27 -6.25 3.57 16.43
C ARG A 27 -4.78 3.17 16.50
N SER A 28 -4.13 3.39 17.64
CA SER A 28 -2.73 3.00 17.88
C SER A 28 -2.54 1.49 17.98
N GLU A 29 -3.61 0.70 18.18
CA GLU A 29 -3.54 -0.77 18.25
C GLU A 29 -3.62 -1.42 16.85
N VAL A 30 -3.72 -0.63 15.78
CA VAL A 30 -3.82 -1.12 14.40
C VAL A 30 -2.45 -1.45 13.85
N ASP A 31 -2.20 -2.71 13.54
CA ASP A 31 -1.00 -3.13 12.80
C ASP A 31 -1.18 -2.99 11.28
N LEU A 32 -0.39 -2.08 10.71
CA LEU A 32 -0.35 -1.79 9.28
C LEU A 32 0.67 -2.64 8.52
N THR A 33 1.48 -3.45 9.21
CA THR A 33 2.55 -4.26 8.61
C THR A 33 1.98 -5.33 7.69
N ARG A 34 2.49 -5.41 6.47
CA ARG A 34 2.12 -6.41 5.46
C ARG A 34 3.36 -7.02 4.83
N SER A 35 3.27 -8.31 4.52
CA SER A 35 4.32 -9.05 3.83
C SER A 35 4.07 -9.05 2.32
N PHE A 36 5.08 -8.66 1.56
CA PHE A 36 5.09 -8.60 0.11
C PHE A 36 6.14 -9.55 -0.44
N SER A 37 5.78 -10.33 -1.46
CA SER A 37 6.70 -11.19 -2.19
C SER A 37 6.94 -10.61 -3.58
N PHE A 38 8.18 -10.27 -3.89
CA PHE A 38 8.53 -9.70 -5.18
C PHE A 38 8.59 -10.80 -6.25
N ARG A 39 7.75 -10.67 -7.28
CA ARG A 39 7.61 -11.68 -8.36
C ARG A 39 8.94 -12.02 -9.02
N ASN A 40 9.78 -11.02 -9.30
CA ASN A 40 11.00 -11.20 -10.10
C ASN A 40 12.20 -11.66 -9.25
N SER A 41 12.40 -11.08 -8.07
CA SER A 41 13.56 -11.39 -7.22
C SER A 41 13.32 -12.53 -6.23
N LYS A 42 12.05 -12.92 -6.00
CA LYS A 42 11.60 -13.86 -4.95
C LYS A 42 11.94 -13.42 -3.52
N GLN A 43 12.42 -12.19 -3.33
CA GLN A 43 12.66 -11.62 -2.01
C GLN A 43 11.33 -11.26 -1.35
N THR A 44 11.35 -11.23 -0.02
CA THR A 44 10.21 -10.83 0.80
C THR A 44 10.51 -9.52 1.52
N TYR A 45 9.51 -8.65 1.62
CA TYR A 45 9.56 -7.40 2.37
C TYR A 45 8.38 -7.35 3.34
N SER A 46 8.62 -6.92 4.58
CA SER A 46 7.58 -6.71 5.58
C SER A 46 7.60 -5.25 6.02
N GLY A 47 6.48 -4.56 5.90
CA GLY A 47 6.36 -3.15 6.28
C GLY A 47 5.01 -2.54 5.94
N VAL A 48 4.89 -1.22 6.07
CA VAL A 48 3.65 -0.49 5.74
C VAL A 48 3.43 -0.53 4.22
N PRO A 49 2.20 -0.78 3.73
CA PRO A 49 1.89 -0.97 2.31
C PRO A 49 1.87 0.34 1.49
N ILE A 50 2.93 1.14 1.58
CA ILE A 50 3.11 2.42 0.87
C ILE A 50 4.47 2.40 0.17
N ILE A 51 4.47 2.64 -1.14
CA ILE A 51 5.67 2.59 -1.99
C ILE A 51 5.67 3.83 -2.90
N ALA A 52 6.83 4.47 -3.06
CA ALA A 52 6.99 5.57 -4.01
C ALA A 52 6.88 5.07 -5.45
N ALA A 53 6.20 5.84 -6.31
CA ALA A 53 6.14 5.55 -7.73
C ALA A 53 7.52 5.70 -8.38
N ASN A 54 7.81 4.85 -9.37
CA ASN A 54 9.01 4.94 -10.18
C ASN A 54 8.87 6.06 -11.23
N MET A 55 8.95 7.31 -10.77
CA MET A 55 8.86 8.53 -11.58
C MET A 55 10.02 9.46 -11.22
N ASP A 56 10.52 10.21 -12.20
CA ASP A 56 11.75 11.03 -12.09
C ASP A 56 11.78 11.97 -10.88
N THR A 57 10.63 12.56 -10.52
CA THR A 57 10.52 13.53 -9.41
C THR A 57 10.00 12.92 -8.11
N VAL A 58 9.61 11.63 -8.11
CA VAL A 58 8.99 10.95 -6.96
C VAL A 58 9.97 9.96 -6.33
N GLY A 59 10.63 9.13 -7.15
CA GLY A 59 11.50 8.03 -6.70
C GLY A 59 12.94 8.45 -6.37
N THR A 60 13.14 9.59 -5.70
CA THR A 60 14.48 10.10 -5.39
C THR A 60 15.11 9.41 -4.18
N PHE A 61 16.44 9.48 -4.05
CA PHE A 61 17.14 8.94 -2.87
C PHE A 61 16.73 9.63 -1.56
N GLU A 62 16.38 10.91 -1.62
CA GLU A 62 15.86 11.64 -0.47
C GLU A 62 14.50 11.08 -0.04
N MET A 63 13.61 10.81 -1.00
CA MET A 63 12.33 10.17 -0.73
C MET A 63 12.50 8.78 -0.12
N ALA A 64 13.47 7.99 -0.62
CA ALA A 64 13.78 6.68 -0.07
C ALA A 64 14.22 6.75 1.41
N LYS A 65 15.07 7.74 1.77
CA LYS A 65 15.49 7.97 3.16
C LYS A 65 14.31 8.32 4.06
N VAL A 66 13.45 9.24 3.60
CA VAL A 66 12.28 9.69 4.37
C VAL A 66 11.28 8.55 4.57
N LEU A 67 10.92 7.82 3.51
CA LEU A 67 10.01 6.68 3.62
C LEU A 67 10.55 5.60 4.55
N PHE A 68 11.85 5.31 4.47
CA PHE A 68 12.46 4.35 5.38
C PHE A 68 12.38 4.82 6.85
N LEU A 69 12.69 6.09 7.13
CA LEU A 69 12.65 6.62 8.50
C LEU A 69 11.23 6.74 9.04
N SER A 70 10.30 7.30 8.27
CA SER A 70 8.93 7.59 8.70
C SER A 70 8.07 6.33 8.86
N LEU A 71 8.29 5.30 8.04
CA LEU A 71 7.52 4.04 8.13
C LEU A 71 8.05 3.07 9.20
N HIS A 72 9.23 3.35 9.78
CA HIS A 72 9.71 2.69 11.00
C HIS A 72 9.38 3.48 12.28
N CYS A 73 8.77 4.67 12.17
CA CYS A 73 8.54 5.56 13.30
C CYS A 73 7.05 5.65 13.62
N CYS A 74 6.52 4.60 14.23
CA CYS A 74 5.37 4.70 15.14
C CYS A 74 5.44 3.54 16.13
N PRO A 75 5.54 3.86 17.43
CA PRO A 75 6.75 4.14 18.21
C PRO A 75 7.61 2.91 18.54
#